data_AF-A0A380BXH0-F1
#
_entry.id   AF-A0A380BXH0-F1
#
_cell.length_a   1.000
_cell.length_b   1.000
_cell.length_c   1.000
_cell.angle_alpha   90.00
_cell.angle_beta   90.00
_cell.angle_gamma   90.00
#
_symmetry.space_group_name_H-M   'P 1'
#
loop_
_entity.id
_entity.type
_entity.pdbx_description
1 polymer ?
#
loop_
_entity_poly.entity_id
_entity_poly.type
_entity_poly.pdbx_seq_one_letter_code
_entity_poly.pdbx_strand_id
1 'polypeptide(L)'
;MEKSNLSHKELILSILYYNKSHSIADLSIKTRKSIPSISKIINELHFNQLVIEDGLAPSTGGRRPTTYCINSNLNKYILSVAIDQHYSRAVIFNLSNEARTPVLEIENNFNTPDIAFQNIIDLIKQTLEHDNYNSDNVLGIGISMPGFVDTAQGTNGSFKDKNENLYNIKLEVENRFQIPTYLENDSTAIAIAEQYLGKAKDTSHALIINIGWGVGLGIIVDNKLFRGYSGYAGEFSHIPLSASDKLCSCGKKRMSGS
;
A
#
# COMPACT_ATOMS: atom_id res chain seq x y z
N MET A 1 9.63 6.15 -2.84
CA MET A 1 10.70 5.26 -2.34
C MET A 1 11.17 4.34 -3.47
N GLU A 2 12.34 4.61 -4.05
CA GLU A 2 13.08 3.63 -4.87
C GLU A 2 13.34 2.37 -4.03
N LYS A 3 13.66 1.23 -4.66
CA LYS A 3 14.09 0.04 -3.92
C LYS A 3 15.29 0.41 -3.03
N SER A 4 14.99 0.79 -1.78
CA SER A 4 15.82 0.53 -0.63
C SER A 4 16.31 -0.91 -0.79
N ASN A 5 17.61 -1.12 -0.57
CA ASN A 5 18.27 -2.41 -0.60
C ASN A 5 17.60 -3.29 0.48
N LEU A 6 16.44 -3.87 0.17
CA LEU A 6 15.73 -4.77 1.06
C LEU A 6 16.72 -5.84 1.45
N SER A 7 16.93 -5.97 2.75
CA SER A 7 17.67 -7.07 3.32
C SER A 7 17.08 -8.39 2.79
N HIS A 8 17.90 -9.44 2.75
CA HIS A 8 17.42 -10.74 2.31
C HIS A 8 16.22 -11.24 3.14
N LYS A 9 16.13 -10.81 4.40
CA LYS A 9 15.01 -11.10 5.31
C LYS A 9 13.72 -10.43 4.87
N GLU A 10 13.76 -9.14 4.56
CA GLU A 10 12.58 -8.40 4.09
C GLU A 10 12.09 -8.93 2.73
N LEU A 11 13.00 -9.33 1.84
CA LEU A 11 12.62 -9.93 0.56
C LEU A 11 11.88 -11.27 0.74
N ILE A 12 12.35 -12.13 1.64
CA ILE A 12 11.68 -13.40 1.95
C ILE A 12 10.30 -13.15 2.55
N LEU A 13 10.21 -12.26 3.56
CA LEU A 13 8.94 -11.91 4.18
C LEU A 13 7.95 -11.33 3.18
N SER A 14 8.40 -10.45 2.27
CA SER A 14 7.56 -9.91 1.20
C SER A 14 7.02 -11.00 0.27
N ILE A 15 7.85 -11.97 -0.13
CA ILE A 15 7.40 -13.10 -0.95
C ILE A 15 6.36 -13.94 -0.20
N LEU A 16 6.61 -14.26 1.07
CA LEU A 16 5.69 -15.06 1.88
C LEU A 16 4.36 -14.34 2.13
N TYR A 17 4.38 -13.02 2.30
CA TYR A 17 3.17 -12.20 2.47
C TYR A 17 2.25 -12.27 1.25
N TYR A 18 2.80 -12.16 0.02
CA TYR A 18 2.00 -12.11 -1.21
C TYR A 18 1.75 -13.48 -1.87
N ASN A 19 2.46 -14.53 -1.49
CA ASN A 19 2.37 -15.86 -2.09
C ASN A 19 2.03 -16.99 -1.09
N LYS A 20 1.64 -16.64 0.14
CA LYS A 20 1.23 -17.50 1.26
C LYS A 20 2.30 -18.46 1.76
N SER A 21 2.79 -19.37 0.93
CA SER A 21 3.61 -20.50 1.38
C SER A 21 4.61 -20.94 0.33
N HIS A 22 5.88 -21.13 0.74
CA HIS A 22 6.96 -21.54 -0.16
C HIS A 22 8.00 -22.43 0.52
N SER A 23 8.60 -23.34 -0.25
CA SER A 23 9.75 -24.09 0.21
C SER A 23 11.04 -23.26 0.13
N ILE A 24 12.09 -23.69 0.85
CA ILE A 24 13.44 -23.08 0.74
C ILE A 24 13.94 -23.09 -0.71
N ALA A 25 13.63 -24.14 -1.48
CA ALA A 25 14.01 -24.25 -2.89
C ALA A 25 13.30 -23.18 -3.74
N ASP A 26 12.00 -22.98 -3.55
CA ASP A 26 11.23 -21.95 -4.27
C ASP A 26 11.72 -20.54 -3.94
N LEU A 27 11.96 -20.28 -2.66
CA LEU A 27 12.49 -19.00 -2.18
C LEU A 27 13.89 -18.75 -2.75
N SER A 28 14.75 -19.77 -2.85
CA SER A 28 16.07 -19.68 -3.49
C SER A 28 15.96 -19.22 -4.95
N ILE A 29 15.04 -19.79 -5.73
CA ILE A 29 14.81 -19.41 -7.13
C ILE A 29 14.27 -17.97 -7.22
N LYS A 30 13.23 -17.64 -6.45
CA LYS A 30 12.57 -16.32 -6.48
C LYS A 30 13.49 -15.18 -6.04
N THR A 31 14.32 -15.43 -5.04
CA THR A 31 15.27 -14.43 -4.50
C THR A 31 16.61 -14.40 -5.26
N ARG A 32 16.88 -15.40 -6.11
CA ARG A 32 18.18 -15.64 -6.75
C ARG A 32 19.32 -15.75 -5.73
N LYS A 33 19.08 -16.43 -4.61
CA LYS A 33 20.06 -16.67 -3.54
C LYS A 33 20.28 -18.16 -3.34
N SER A 34 21.41 -18.53 -2.75
CA SER A 34 21.75 -19.94 -2.51
C SER A 34 20.85 -20.56 -1.43
N ILE A 35 20.57 -21.87 -1.56
CA ILE A 35 19.80 -22.64 -0.57
C ILE A 35 20.35 -22.48 0.86
N PRO A 36 21.67 -22.56 1.13
CA PRO A 36 22.20 -22.36 2.48
C PRO A 36 21.90 -20.97 3.05
N SER A 37 21.94 -19.91 2.21
CA SER A 37 21.60 -18.55 2.65
C SER A 37 20.13 -18.43 3.02
N ILE A 38 19.24 -18.98 2.21
CA ILE A 38 17.79 -18.95 2.49
C ILE A 38 17.45 -19.80 3.71
N SER A 39 18.04 -20.99 3.82
CA SER A 39 17.85 -21.86 4.98
C SER A 39 18.26 -21.17 6.29
N LYS A 40 19.42 -20.48 6.30
CA LYS A 40 19.84 -19.69 7.46
C LYS A 40 18.80 -18.65 7.87
N ILE A 41 18.29 -17.89 6.91
CA ILE A 41 17.32 -16.81 7.19
C ILE A 41 15.96 -17.37 7.61
N ILE A 42 15.49 -18.44 6.97
CA ILE A 42 14.24 -19.10 7.35
C ILE A 42 14.35 -19.67 8.77
N ASN A 43 15.48 -20.31 9.12
CA ASN A 43 15.68 -20.82 10.47
C ASN A 43 15.69 -19.68 11.51
N GLU A 44 16.30 -18.54 11.20
CA GLU A 44 16.26 -17.35 12.07
C GLU A 44 14.84 -16.79 12.22
N LEU A 45 14.10 -16.68 11.12
CA LEU A 45 12.71 -16.21 11.12
C LEU A 45 11.80 -17.17 11.90
N HIS A 46 12.01 -18.47 11.73
CA HIS A 46 11.25 -19.53 12.40
C HIS A 46 11.54 -19.56 13.90
N PHE A 47 12.82 -19.42 14.28
CA PHE A 47 13.23 -19.29 15.68
C PHE A 47 12.56 -18.08 16.35
N ASN A 48 12.43 -16.96 15.64
CA ASN A 48 11.71 -15.77 16.11
C ASN A 48 10.19 -15.84 15.93
N GLN A 49 9.65 -16.99 15.50
CA GLN A 49 8.22 -17.20 15.26
C GLN A 49 7.57 -16.25 14.24
N LEU A 50 8.36 -15.62 13.37
CA LEU A 50 7.85 -14.78 12.28
C LEU A 50 7.34 -15.60 11.10
N VAL A 51 7.90 -16.79 10.91
CA VAL A 51 7.44 -17.79 9.93
C VAL A 51 7.24 -19.13 10.62
N ILE A 52 6.30 -19.92 10.13
CA ILE A 52 5.98 -21.26 10.63
C ILE A 52 5.98 -22.27 9.49
N GLU A 53 6.15 -23.55 9.82
CA GLU A 53 5.98 -24.63 8.86
C GLU A 53 4.50 -24.75 8.44
N ASP A 54 4.28 -24.91 7.13
CA ASP A 54 2.96 -24.98 6.50
C ASP A 54 2.83 -26.26 5.67
N GLY A 55 3.24 -27.38 6.27
CA GLY A 55 3.16 -28.70 5.64
C GLY A 55 4.25 -28.98 4.61
N LEU A 56 3.92 -29.81 3.62
CA LEU A 56 4.85 -30.34 2.62
C LEU A 56 4.43 -29.93 1.21
N ALA A 57 5.38 -29.48 0.40
CA ALA A 57 5.16 -29.18 -1.01
C ALA A 57 4.75 -30.43 -1.82
N PRO A 58 4.16 -30.26 -3.03
CA PRO A 58 3.94 -31.34 -3.98
C PRO A 58 5.24 -32.12 -4.28
N SER A 59 5.13 -33.45 -4.45
CA SER A 59 6.30 -34.29 -4.76
C SER A 59 6.73 -34.09 -6.22
N THR A 60 8.03 -33.87 -6.44
CA THR A 60 8.65 -33.80 -7.78
C THR A 60 9.58 -35.00 -8.04
N GLY A 61 9.38 -36.12 -7.33
CA GLY A 61 10.17 -37.35 -7.48
C GLY A 61 11.23 -37.58 -6.38
N GLY A 62 11.27 -36.73 -5.35
CA GLY A 62 12.16 -36.85 -4.18
C GLY A 62 11.44 -36.61 -2.84
N ARG A 63 12.21 -36.43 -1.74
CA ARG A 63 11.64 -36.07 -0.42
C ARG A 63 10.87 -34.77 -0.56
N ARG A 64 9.59 -34.79 -0.15
CA ARG A 64 8.73 -33.59 -0.19
C ARG A 64 9.33 -32.52 0.72
N PRO A 65 9.66 -31.32 0.20
CA PRO A 65 10.24 -30.28 1.01
C PRO A 65 9.17 -29.61 1.88
N THR A 66 9.54 -29.23 3.10
CA THR A 66 8.70 -28.41 3.98
C THR A 66 8.49 -27.04 3.38
N THR A 67 7.27 -26.53 3.49
CA THR A 67 6.89 -25.17 3.11
C THR A 67 6.79 -24.29 4.34
N TYR A 68 7.02 -22.98 4.17
CA TYR A 68 6.96 -22.00 5.24
C TYR A 68 6.00 -20.88 4.86
N CYS A 69 5.24 -20.38 5.82
CA CYS A 69 4.34 -19.23 5.69
C CYS A 69 4.60 -18.22 6.80
N ILE A 70 4.06 -17.00 6.67
CA ILE A 70 4.09 -16.02 7.78
C ILE A 70 3.23 -16.54 8.93
N ASN A 71 3.70 -16.36 10.16
CA ASN A 71 2.94 -16.70 11.34
C ASN A 71 1.72 -15.77 11.51
N SER A 72 0.55 -16.25 11.10
CA SER A 72 -0.72 -15.52 11.19
C SER A 72 -1.26 -15.36 12.62
N ASN A 73 -0.69 -16.09 13.59
CA ASN A 73 -1.09 -16.03 15.00
C ASN A 73 -0.40 -14.91 15.77
N LEU A 74 0.52 -14.18 15.12
CA LEU A 74 1.08 -12.98 15.71
C LEU A 74 -0.01 -11.91 15.81
N ASN A 75 -0.15 -11.32 16.99
CA ASN A 75 -1.01 -10.15 17.22
C ASN A 75 -0.37 -8.91 16.60
N LYS A 76 -0.17 -8.91 15.27
CA LYS A 76 0.42 -7.83 14.50
C LYS A 76 -0.45 -7.50 13.30
N TYR A 77 -0.66 -6.20 13.10
CA TYR A 77 -1.70 -5.67 12.24
C TYR A 77 -1.19 -4.53 11.35
N ILE A 78 -1.89 -4.29 10.26
CA ILE A 78 -1.70 -3.13 9.37
C ILE A 78 -3.05 -2.44 9.26
N LEU A 79 -3.10 -1.14 9.53
CA LEU A 79 -4.30 -0.34 9.26
C LEU A 79 -4.19 0.24 7.85
N SER A 80 -5.18 -0.03 7.00
CA SER A 80 -5.29 0.59 5.68
C SER A 80 -6.38 1.65 5.71
N VAL A 81 -6.06 2.84 5.20
CA VAL A 81 -6.97 3.99 5.10
C VAL A 81 -6.97 4.44 3.64
N ALA A 82 -8.11 4.31 2.97
CA ALA A 82 -8.32 4.79 1.61
C ALA A 82 -9.16 6.06 1.67
N ILE A 83 -8.51 7.21 1.47
CA ILE A 83 -9.15 8.51 1.42
C ILE A 83 -9.55 8.79 -0.03
N ASP A 84 -10.84 8.96 -0.28
CA ASP A 84 -11.37 9.43 -1.57
C ASP A 84 -12.00 10.83 -1.38
N GLN A 85 -12.42 11.46 -2.48
CA GLN A 85 -13.03 12.78 -2.48
C GLN A 85 -14.37 12.82 -1.74
N HIS A 86 -15.16 11.76 -1.84
CA HIS A 86 -16.52 11.70 -1.28
C HIS A 86 -16.64 10.81 -0.04
N TYR A 87 -15.76 9.82 0.10
CA TYR A 87 -15.78 8.88 1.21
C TYR A 87 -14.35 8.50 1.61
N SER A 88 -14.09 8.31 2.90
CA SER A 88 -12.90 7.62 3.38
C SER A 88 -13.28 6.27 3.95
N ARG A 89 -12.43 5.27 3.72
CA ARG A 89 -12.59 3.91 4.23
C ARG A 89 -11.39 3.48 5.04
N ALA A 90 -11.62 2.68 6.07
CA ALA A 90 -10.55 2.11 6.87
C ALA A 90 -10.85 0.66 7.25
N VAL A 91 -9.78 -0.16 7.32
CA VAL A 91 -9.85 -1.57 7.67
C VAL A 91 -8.51 -2.05 8.24
N ILE A 92 -8.56 -2.95 9.23
CA ILE A 92 -7.38 -3.60 9.78
C ILE A 92 -7.16 -4.95 9.11
N PHE A 93 -5.91 -5.22 8.71
CA PHE A 93 -5.46 -6.50 8.20
C PHE A 93 -4.45 -7.15 9.16
N ASN A 94 -4.43 -8.49 9.21
CA ASN A 94 -3.33 -9.23 9.83
C ASN A 94 -2.17 -9.45 8.83
N LEU A 95 -1.13 -10.17 9.28
CA LEU A 95 0.03 -10.50 8.44
C LEU A 95 -0.24 -11.56 7.34
N SER A 96 -1.45 -12.12 7.27
CA SER A 96 -1.91 -13.00 6.19
C SER A 96 -2.77 -12.26 5.16
N ASN A 97 -2.85 -10.92 5.24
CA ASN A 97 -3.70 -10.08 4.40
C ASN A 97 -5.20 -10.41 4.53
N GLU A 98 -5.63 -10.76 5.74
CA GLU A 98 -7.02 -11.02 6.07
C GLU A 98 -7.59 -9.84 6.85
N ALA A 99 -8.74 -9.32 6.42
CA ALA A 99 -9.45 -8.27 7.14
C ALA A 99 -9.92 -8.77 8.50
N ARG A 100 -9.66 -7.98 9.56
CA ARG A 100 -10.00 -8.29 10.95
C ARG A 100 -11.09 -7.38 11.52
N THR A 101 -11.42 -6.31 10.81
CA THR A 101 -12.57 -5.44 11.09
C THR A 101 -13.49 -5.39 9.87
N PRO A 102 -14.77 -5.01 10.02
CA PRO A 102 -15.53 -4.50 8.88
C PRO A 102 -14.83 -3.28 8.28
N VAL A 103 -15.13 -3.00 7.02
CA VAL A 103 -14.72 -1.74 6.40
C VAL A 103 -15.58 -0.63 7.00
N LEU A 104 -14.96 0.26 7.77
CA LEU A 104 -15.62 1.47 8.24
C LEU A 104 -15.54 2.52 7.13
N GLU A 105 -16.59 3.32 7.00
CA GLU A 105 -16.70 4.36 5.97
C GLU A 105 -17.25 5.65 6.59
N ILE A 106 -16.69 6.78 6.20
CA ILE A 106 -17.19 8.11 6.55
C ILE A 106 -17.27 8.99 5.31
N GLU A 107 -18.28 9.84 5.25
CA GLU A 107 -18.37 10.87 4.21
C GLU A 107 -17.25 11.90 4.33
N ASN A 108 -16.73 12.28 3.18
CA ASN A 108 -15.67 13.25 3.02
C ASN A 108 -16.14 14.41 2.15
N ASN A 109 -15.75 15.61 2.56
CA ASN A 109 -15.97 16.81 1.77
C ASN A 109 -14.77 17.75 1.89
N PHE A 110 -13.89 17.72 0.89
CA PHE A 110 -12.71 18.59 0.87
C PHE A 110 -13.01 20.07 0.65
N ASN A 111 -14.28 20.47 0.43
CA ASN A 111 -14.67 21.88 0.48
C ASN A 111 -14.70 22.43 1.93
N THR A 112 -14.77 21.54 2.92
CA THR A 112 -14.68 21.84 4.34
C THR A 112 -13.47 21.10 4.93
N PRO A 113 -12.24 21.54 4.63
CA PRO A 113 -11.05 20.74 4.85
C PRO A 113 -10.75 20.42 6.32
N ASP A 114 -11.07 21.31 7.26
CA ASP A 114 -10.92 21.02 8.69
C ASP A 114 -11.84 19.89 9.16
N ILE A 115 -13.09 19.89 8.67
CA ILE A 115 -14.05 18.81 8.94
C ILE A 115 -13.59 17.52 8.29
N ALA A 116 -13.12 17.57 7.03
CA ALA A 116 -12.60 16.40 6.35
C ALA A 116 -11.40 15.79 7.09
N PHE A 117 -10.46 16.62 7.55
CA PHE A 117 -9.35 16.18 8.38
C PHE A 117 -9.83 15.50 9.66
N GLN A 118 -10.77 16.11 10.39
CA GLN A 118 -11.31 15.53 11.62
C GLN A 118 -12.01 14.19 11.36
N ASN A 119 -12.81 14.10 10.29
CA ASN A 119 -13.46 12.85 9.88
C ASN A 119 -12.46 11.72 9.61
N ILE A 120 -11.32 12.02 8.96
CA ILE A 120 -10.26 11.04 8.71
C ILE A 120 -9.64 10.56 10.03
N ILE A 121 -9.34 11.48 10.96
CA ILE A 121 -8.79 11.14 12.27
C ILE A 121 -9.79 10.30 13.07
N ASP A 122 -11.08 10.67 13.06
CA ASP A 122 -12.14 9.93 13.75
C ASP A 122 -12.32 8.53 13.15
N LEU A 123 -12.24 8.37 11.82
CA LEU A 123 -12.29 7.08 11.16
C LEU A 123 -11.13 6.17 11.60
N ILE A 124 -9.90 6.69 11.62
CA ILE A 124 -8.71 5.94 12.08
C ILE A 124 -8.92 5.50 13.53
N LYS A 125 -9.32 6.43 14.39
CA LYS A 125 -9.59 6.17 15.81
C LYS A 125 -10.66 5.09 15.99
N GLN A 126 -11.81 5.23 15.34
CA GLN A 126 -12.91 4.25 15.41
C GLN A 126 -12.48 2.87 14.93
N THR A 127 -11.65 2.80 13.89
CA THR A 127 -11.16 1.52 13.36
C THR A 127 -10.23 0.82 14.36
N LEU A 128 -9.35 1.57 15.02
CA LEU A 128 -8.50 1.05 16.10
C LEU A 128 -9.32 0.62 17.33
N GLU A 129 -10.37 1.37 17.65
CA GLU A 129 -11.23 1.11 18.82
C GLU A 129 -12.21 -0.07 18.62
N HIS A 130 -12.53 -0.45 17.36
CA HIS A 130 -13.53 -1.50 17.04
C HIS A 130 -13.37 -2.78 17.88
N ASP A 131 -12.13 -3.28 18.04
CA ASP A 131 -11.81 -4.41 18.92
C ASP A 131 -10.66 -4.10 19.90
N ASN A 132 -10.49 -2.81 20.26
CA ASN A 132 -9.42 -2.34 21.15
C ASN A 132 -8.00 -2.74 20.67
N TYR A 133 -7.69 -2.52 19.40
CA TYR A 133 -6.37 -2.78 18.87
C TYR A 133 -5.34 -1.87 19.55
N ASN A 134 -4.40 -2.47 20.28
CA ASN A 134 -3.27 -1.75 20.84
C ASN A 134 -2.38 -1.22 19.70
N SER A 135 -2.05 0.07 19.73
CA SER A 135 -1.13 0.73 18.80
C SER A 135 0.22 0.00 18.67
N ASP A 136 0.74 -0.60 19.75
CA ASP A 136 2.00 -1.37 19.75
C ASP A 136 1.94 -2.63 18.86
N ASN A 137 0.73 -3.07 18.51
CA ASN A 137 0.47 -4.21 17.65
C ASN A 137 0.16 -3.80 16.21
N VAL A 138 -0.05 -2.52 15.93
CA VAL A 138 -0.22 -2.01 14.58
C VAL A 138 1.15 -1.61 14.04
N LEU A 139 1.67 -2.37 13.08
CA LEU A 139 3.00 -2.18 12.50
C LEU A 139 3.10 -0.89 11.67
N GLY A 140 1.97 -0.43 11.14
CA GLY A 140 1.91 0.80 10.36
C GLY A 140 0.50 1.13 9.87
N ILE A 141 0.32 2.38 9.49
CA ILE A 141 -0.88 2.91 8.82
C ILE A 141 -0.52 3.21 7.37
N GLY A 142 -1.19 2.55 6.43
CA GLY A 142 -1.07 2.85 5.00
C GLY A 142 -2.23 3.75 4.55
N ILE A 143 -1.93 4.98 4.13
CA ILE A 143 -2.90 5.96 3.65
C ILE A 143 -2.76 6.11 2.14
N SER A 144 -3.85 5.92 1.40
CA SER A 144 -3.95 6.37 0.01
C SER A 144 -4.84 7.62 -0.07
N MET A 145 -4.46 8.59 -0.89
CA MET A 145 -5.19 9.86 -1.00
C MET A 145 -5.09 10.44 -2.43
N PRO A 146 -6.16 11.08 -2.95
CA PRO A 146 -6.10 11.77 -4.23
C PRO A 146 -5.19 13.00 -4.19
N GLY A 147 -4.67 13.35 -5.36
CA GLY A 147 -3.93 14.58 -5.61
C GLY A 147 -2.41 14.42 -5.57
N PHE A 148 -1.71 15.55 -5.48
CA PHE A 148 -0.26 15.65 -5.54
C PHE A 148 0.42 15.18 -4.25
N VAL A 149 0.56 13.87 -4.11
CA VAL A 149 1.26 13.25 -2.97
C VAL A 149 2.76 13.17 -3.22
N ASP A 150 3.54 13.78 -2.32
CA ASP A 150 4.98 13.53 -2.20
C ASP A 150 5.20 12.41 -1.17
N THR A 151 5.40 11.18 -1.65
CA THR A 151 5.63 10.02 -0.77
C THR A 151 6.92 10.09 0.03
N ALA A 152 7.92 10.85 -0.41
CA ALA A 152 9.20 10.96 0.27
C ALA A 152 9.09 11.91 1.47
N GLN A 153 8.40 13.04 1.28
CA GLN A 153 8.13 14.01 2.35
C GLN A 153 6.90 13.62 3.19
N GLY A 154 6.02 12.77 2.66
CA GLY A 154 4.77 12.39 3.30
C GLY A 154 3.73 13.51 3.29
N THR A 155 3.75 14.37 2.27
CA THR A 155 2.85 15.53 2.16
C THR A 155 1.90 15.42 0.97
N ASN A 156 0.77 16.11 1.02
CA ASN A 156 -0.16 16.26 -0.11
C ASN A 156 -0.25 17.72 -0.56
N GLY A 157 0.51 18.05 -1.60
CA GLY A 157 0.60 19.40 -2.17
C GLY A 157 -0.72 19.99 -2.65
N SER A 158 -1.76 19.17 -2.88
CA SER A 158 -3.10 19.64 -3.23
C SER A 158 -3.76 20.50 -2.14
N PHE A 159 -3.29 20.37 -0.91
CA PHE A 159 -3.81 21.07 0.27
C PHE A 159 -2.86 22.14 0.82
N LYS A 160 -1.70 22.36 0.20
CA LYS A 160 -0.65 23.27 0.70
C LYS A 160 -1.18 24.65 1.11
N ASP A 161 -2.02 25.26 0.27
CA ASP A 161 -2.59 26.60 0.52
C ASP A 161 -4.06 26.54 1.04
N LYS A 162 -4.56 25.34 1.35
CA LYS A 162 -5.96 25.12 1.75
C LYS A 162 -6.09 24.66 3.20
N ASN A 163 -5.19 23.80 3.66
CA ASN A 163 -5.23 23.22 4.99
C ASN A 163 -3.89 22.57 5.35
N GLU A 164 -3.26 23.07 6.42
CA GLU A 164 -1.95 22.60 6.88
C GLU A 164 -1.98 21.14 7.36
N ASN A 165 -3.07 20.72 8.01
CA ASN A 165 -3.20 19.36 8.53
C ASN A 165 -3.34 18.32 7.41
N LEU A 166 -4.14 18.61 6.37
CA LEU A 166 -4.24 17.74 5.20
C LEU A 166 -2.97 17.74 4.34
N TYR A 167 -2.26 18.88 4.28
CA TYR A 167 -0.95 18.94 3.64
C TYR A 167 0.07 18.03 4.35
N ASN A 168 0.08 18.02 5.68
CA ASN A 168 0.97 17.21 6.53
C ASN A 168 0.28 15.93 7.09
N ILE A 169 -0.69 15.35 6.38
CA ILE A 169 -1.57 14.29 6.93
C ILE A 169 -0.81 13.12 7.53
N LYS A 170 0.32 12.70 6.93
CA LYS A 170 1.16 11.64 7.48
C LYS A 170 1.66 12.00 8.88
N LEU A 171 2.28 13.17 9.01
CA LEU A 171 2.85 13.64 10.27
C LEU A 171 1.76 13.82 11.34
N GLU A 172 0.61 14.36 10.95
CA GLU A 172 -0.53 14.55 11.86
C GLU A 172 -1.07 13.22 12.40
N VAL A 173 -1.10 12.18 11.58
CA VAL A 173 -1.49 10.82 11.98
C VAL A 173 -0.42 10.18 12.87
N GLU A 174 0.87 10.27 12.50
CA GLU A 174 1.98 9.75 13.31
C GLU A 174 2.01 10.39 14.71
N ASN A 175 1.83 11.71 14.79
CA ASN A 175 1.82 12.44 16.07
C ASN A 175 0.65 12.02 16.98
N ARG A 176 -0.53 11.73 16.41
CA ARG A 176 -1.73 11.37 17.20
C ARG A 176 -1.72 9.92 17.65
N PHE A 177 -1.36 9.02 16.76
CA PHE A 177 -1.50 7.58 16.99
C PHE A 177 -0.19 6.90 17.38
N GLN A 178 0.95 7.58 17.23
CA GLN A 178 2.28 7.04 17.53
C GLN A 178 2.59 5.74 16.74
N ILE A 179 2.02 5.63 15.54
CA ILE A 179 2.20 4.49 14.63
C ILE A 179 2.84 4.99 13.33
N PRO A 180 3.88 4.31 12.80
CA PRO A 180 4.50 4.68 11.52
C PRO A 180 3.46 4.77 10.40
N THR A 181 3.47 5.87 9.64
CA THR A 181 2.47 6.12 8.60
C THR A 181 3.11 6.25 7.22
N TYR A 182 2.48 5.66 6.23
CA TYR A 182 2.91 5.70 4.84
C TYR A 182 1.81 6.35 4.02
N LEU A 183 2.16 7.38 3.23
CA LEU A 183 1.24 8.08 2.37
C LEU A 183 1.55 7.76 0.91
N GLU A 184 0.51 7.46 0.14
CA GLU A 184 0.60 7.17 -1.28
C GLU A 184 -0.53 7.86 -2.07
N ASN A 185 -0.27 8.16 -3.34
CA ASN A 185 -1.33 8.59 -4.25
C ASN A 185 -2.32 7.43 -4.50
N ASP A 186 -3.62 7.73 -4.56
CA ASP A 186 -4.68 6.74 -4.74
C ASP A 186 -4.49 5.81 -5.95
N SER A 187 -4.17 6.38 -7.11
CA SER A 187 -4.01 5.68 -8.38
C SER A 187 -2.75 4.83 -8.38
N THR A 188 -1.71 5.33 -7.72
CA THR A 188 -0.49 4.58 -7.45
C THR A 188 -0.75 3.41 -6.51
N ALA A 189 -1.51 3.62 -5.42
CA ALA A 189 -1.85 2.57 -4.47
C ALA A 189 -2.68 1.45 -5.13
N ILE A 190 -3.63 1.81 -6.02
CA ILE A 190 -4.37 0.85 -6.84
C ILE A 190 -3.42 0.05 -7.74
N ALA A 191 -2.46 0.72 -8.38
CA ALA A 191 -1.46 0.04 -9.22
C ALA A 191 -0.63 -0.97 -8.42
N ILE A 192 -0.20 -0.61 -7.20
CA ILE A 192 0.50 -1.49 -6.28
C ILE A 192 -0.40 -2.68 -5.91
N ALA A 193 -1.67 -2.44 -5.56
CA ALA A 193 -2.62 -3.51 -5.25
C ALA A 193 -2.80 -4.48 -6.43
N GLU A 194 -2.98 -3.96 -7.65
CA GLU A 194 -3.05 -4.78 -8.87
C GLU A 194 -1.76 -5.57 -9.13
N GLN A 195 -0.60 -4.98 -8.85
CA GLN A 195 0.71 -5.61 -9.01
C GLN A 195 0.95 -6.76 -8.03
N TYR A 196 0.45 -6.69 -6.81
CA TYR A 196 0.76 -7.70 -5.79
C TYR A 196 -0.39 -8.68 -5.53
N LEU A 197 -1.63 -8.22 -5.69
CA LEU A 197 -2.84 -8.93 -5.28
C LEU A 197 -3.84 -9.10 -6.43
N GLY A 198 -3.76 -8.26 -7.46
CA GLY A 198 -4.72 -8.24 -8.57
C GLY A 198 -4.22 -8.88 -9.87
N LYS A 199 -4.70 -8.36 -10.99
CA LYS A 199 -4.53 -8.93 -12.33
C LYS A 199 -3.14 -8.68 -12.92
N ALA A 200 -2.38 -7.74 -12.36
CA ALA A 200 -1.03 -7.41 -12.85
C ALA A 200 0.09 -8.22 -12.18
N LYS A 201 -0.23 -9.14 -11.27
CA LYS A 201 0.72 -9.95 -10.48
C LYS A 201 1.77 -10.70 -11.29
N ASP A 202 1.38 -11.27 -12.42
CA ASP A 202 2.26 -12.09 -13.26
C ASP A 202 2.74 -11.33 -14.50
N THR A 203 2.71 -10.00 -14.46
CA THR A 203 3.10 -9.12 -15.57
C THR A 203 4.24 -8.20 -15.15
N SER A 204 5.25 -8.03 -16.01
CA SER A 204 6.34 -7.08 -15.76
C SER A 204 6.01 -5.66 -16.21
N HIS A 205 5.01 -5.50 -17.08
CA HIS A 205 4.57 -4.21 -17.59
C HIS A 205 3.04 -4.15 -17.61
N ALA A 206 2.48 -3.10 -17.02
CA ALA A 206 1.04 -2.89 -17.00
C ALA A 206 0.70 -1.40 -16.92
N LEU A 207 -0.46 -1.04 -17.46
CA LEU A 207 -1.09 0.26 -17.29
C LEU A 207 -2.41 0.05 -16.56
N ILE A 208 -2.55 0.68 -15.40
CA ILE A 208 -3.71 0.57 -14.53
C ILE A 208 -4.47 1.88 -14.60
N ILE A 209 -5.58 1.90 -15.31
CA ILE A 209 -6.40 3.11 -15.48
C ILE A 209 -7.52 3.09 -14.45
N ASN A 210 -7.50 4.06 -13.53
CA ASN A 210 -8.56 4.27 -12.58
C ASN A 210 -9.53 5.32 -13.14
N ILE A 211 -10.79 4.93 -13.33
CA ILE A 211 -11.87 5.81 -13.80
C ILE A 211 -12.88 5.95 -12.67
N GLY A 212 -12.88 7.10 -12.02
CA GLY A 212 -13.81 7.46 -10.96
C GLY A 212 -14.20 8.92 -11.10
N TRP A 213 -14.11 9.70 -10.02
CA TRP A 213 -14.28 11.15 -10.11
C TRP A 213 -13.19 11.81 -11.00
N GLY A 214 -11.98 11.28 -10.94
CA GLY A 214 -10.88 11.64 -11.82
C GLY A 214 -10.47 10.49 -12.73
N VAL A 215 -9.48 10.77 -13.58
CA VAL A 215 -8.75 9.74 -14.32
C VAL A 215 -7.33 9.69 -13.79
N GLY A 216 -7.01 8.57 -13.14
CA GLY A 216 -5.68 8.27 -12.65
C GLY A 216 -5.03 7.14 -13.45
N LEU A 217 -3.71 7.15 -13.54
CA LEU A 217 -2.95 6.11 -14.22
C LEU A 217 -1.82 5.60 -13.33
N GLY A 218 -1.84 4.30 -13.05
CA GLY A 218 -0.69 3.56 -12.55
C GLY A 218 0.13 2.99 -13.70
N ILE A 219 1.44 3.12 -13.64
CA ILE A 219 2.35 2.56 -14.65
C ILE A 219 3.31 1.60 -13.97
N ILE A 220 3.38 0.37 -14.47
CA ILE A 220 4.34 -0.65 -14.02
C ILE A 220 5.25 -0.96 -15.21
N VAL A 221 6.57 -0.90 -14.98
CA VAL A 221 7.62 -1.23 -15.95
C VAL A 221 8.71 -2.02 -15.22
N ASP A 222 9.11 -3.16 -15.77
CA ASP A 222 10.13 -4.06 -15.19
C ASP A 222 9.79 -4.48 -13.74
N ASN A 223 8.52 -4.77 -13.47
CA ASN A 223 7.99 -5.05 -12.12
C ASN A 223 8.22 -3.92 -11.11
N LYS A 224 8.40 -2.68 -11.58
CA LYS A 224 8.52 -1.50 -10.73
C LYS A 224 7.45 -0.51 -11.12
N LEU A 225 6.88 0.12 -10.10
CA LEU A 225 6.04 1.29 -10.31
C LEU A 225 6.89 2.42 -10.92
N PHE A 226 6.45 2.92 -12.07
CA PHE A 226 7.04 4.06 -12.73
C PHE A 226 6.43 5.35 -12.17
N ARG A 227 7.24 6.13 -11.45
CA ARG A 227 6.81 7.40 -10.81
C ARG A 227 7.21 8.66 -11.59
N GLY A 228 7.98 8.53 -12.67
CA GLY A 228 8.51 9.66 -13.44
C GLY A 228 9.54 10.49 -12.66
N TYR A 229 10.01 11.59 -13.26
CA TYR A 229 11.09 12.42 -12.70
C TYR A 229 10.70 13.14 -11.40
N SER A 230 9.46 13.61 -11.30
CA SER A 230 8.97 14.39 -10.16
C SER A 230 8.11 13.59 -9.17
N GLY A 231 7.96 12.27 -9.36
CA GLY A 231 7.13 11.43 -8.49
C GLY A 231 5.63 11.40 -8.84
N TYR A 232 5.19 12.21 -9.81
CA TYR A 232 3.78 12.36 -10.22
C TYR A 232 3.47 11.76 -11.61
N ALA A 233 4.17 10.69 -12.03
CA ALA A 233 3.80 10.03 -13.26
C ALA A 233 2.39 9.45 -13.17
N GLY A 234 1.64 9.55 -14.27
CA GLY A 234 0.30 8.99 -14.34
C GLY A 234 -0.83 9.93 -13.92
N GLU A 235 -0.55 11.22 -13.72
CA GLU A 235 -1.57 12.27 -13.61
C GLU A 235 -2.24 12.55 -14.98
N PHE A 236 -2.96 11.55 -15.47
CA PHE A 236 -3.59 11.54 -16.80
C PHE A 236 -4.71 12.59 -16.92
N SER A 237 -5.36 12.92 -15.79
CA SER A 237 -6.36 13.99 -15.64
C SER A 237 -5.86 15.39 -16.08
N HIS A 238 -4.56 15.56 -16.31
CA HIS A 238 -3.93 16.83 -16.69
C HIS A 238 -3.35 16.84 -18.12
N ILE A 239 -3.60 15.79 -18.91
CA ILE A 239 -3.24 15.78 -20.33
C ILE A 239 -4.32 16.51 -21.14
N PRO A 240 -3.99 17.62 -21.83
CA PRO A 240 -4.96 18.36 -22.63
C PRO A 240 -5.28 17.56 -23.90
N LEU A 241 -6.49 16.99 -23.98
CA LEU A 241 -6.95 16.22 -25.15
C LEU A 241 -7.87 17.02 -26.09
N SER A 242 -8.19 18.28 -25.75
CA SER A 242 -8.96 19.15 -26.64
C SER A 242 -8.55 20.61 -26.50
N ALA A 243 -8.85 21.41 -27.53
CA ALA A 243 -8.74 22.86 -27.54
C ALA A 243 -9.82 23.54 -26.65
N SER A 244 -10.14 22.98 -25.48
CA SER A 244 -11.06 23.61 -24.53
C SER A 244 -10.34 24.71 -23.75
N ASP A 245 -10.95 25.88 -23.65
CA ASP A 245 -10.40 27.01 -22.89
C ASP A 245 -10.66 26.93 -21.37
N LYS A 246 -11.16 25.79 -20.89
CA LYS A 246 -11.38 25.59 -19.45
C LYS A 246 -10.09 25.20 -18.74
N LEU A 247 -9.68 26.07 -17.80
CA LEU A 247 -8.52 25.86 -16.94
C LEU A 247 -8.80 24.75 -15.92
N CYS A 248 -7.83 23.87 -15.73
CA CYS A 248 -7.80 22.87 -14.67
C CYS A 248 -7.28 23.51 -13.38
N SER A 249 -7.63 22.93 -12.24
CA SER A 249 -7.13 23.33 -10.91
C SER A 249 -5.60 23.21 -10.79
N CYS A 250 -4.95 22.49 -11.70
CA CYS A 250 -3.49 22.41 -11.80
C CYS A 250 -2.85 23.48 -12.72
N GLY A 251 -3.65 24.37 -13.31
CA GLY A 251 -3.18 25.41 -14.23
C GLY A 251 -3.07 25.01 -15.72
N LYS A 252 -3.35 23.75 -16.09
CA LYS A 252 -3.36 23.27 -17.50
C LYS A 252 -4.78 23.21 -18.09
N LYS A 253 -4.94 23.16 -19.42
CA LYS A 253 -6.27 23.02 -20.08
C LYS A 253 -6.87 21.62 -19.82
N ARG A 254 -8.16 21.55 -19.46
CA ARG A 254 -8.87 20.31 -19.03
C ARG A 254 -9.22 19.34 -20.16
N MET A 255 -9.44 18.07 -19.78
CA MET A 255 -10.28 17.11 -20.48
C MET A 255 -11.76 17.47 -20.25
N SER A 256 -12.56 17.57 -21.32
CA SER A 256 -14.02 17.62 -21.22
C SER A 256 -14.56 16.20 -21.02
N GLY A 257 -14.93 15.86 -19.79
CA GLY A 257 -15.93 14.84 -19.49
C GLY A 257 -17.15 15.57 -18.95
N SER A 258 -18.32 15.21 -19.49
CA SER A 258 -19.67 15.77 -19.22
C SER A 258 -19.90 16.32 -17.81
#